data_AF-A0A1P8Q4D8-F1
#
_entry.id   AF-A0A1P8Q4D8-F1
#
_cell.length_a   1.000
_cell.length_b   1.000
_cell.length_c   1.000
_cell.angle_alpha   90.00
_cell.angle_beta   90.00
_cell.angle_gamma   90.00
#
_symmetry.space_group_name_H-M   'P 1'
#
loop_
_entity.id
_entity.type
_entity.pdbx_description
1 polymer ?
#
loop_
_entity_poly.entity_id
_entity_poly.type
_entity_poly.pdbx_seq_one_letter_code
_entity_poly.pdbx_strand_id
1 'polypeptide(L)'
;MEFKNDLELVGHVAAHSVLSGTYKDSDGNVKVLLPTGSGSSLDLEQFRKDTNPTAADTNPPVGADIYPGSLEKGEVGGRYLLSNTKTDPTKVTNITFLKDVGNKLNMVGDGLQFRVLLQKTVITKGVKGAVSTVELNYDPKNIAKNSCFTTKSPIPITIKASSFKVDVPVTIKLDGVGENLGLSNNLSPSITFTFKANKSMDIKSNQGYSNDGVSSGITGVTYDIICEMVNTYSAQEAVSQLPVGMSLMSGDVSGDVPLKFVNDDYSNISGLQITFNPKIMMTEGTGTSAKYWIGRAYLKFSEMGFTFPKVLNVERDDLLLNRQIEISYNDLTDATKVHTYQVNSDNVENVKTGDISPSEGPTSVTYSSNPNLLIESGLLNIDFKVIVTSSITSAKYIYTLSIIDVSTY
;
A
#
# COMPACT_ATOMS: atom_id res chain seq x y z
N MET A 1 65.67 15.41 -31.03
CA MET A 1 64.61 14.38 -31.09
C MET A 1 63.88 14.49 -29.76
N GLU A 2 62.88 15.37 -29.67
CA GLU A 2 62.10 15.56 -28.45
C GLU A 2 60.96 14.53 -28.44
N PHE A 3 60.94 13.68 -27.42
CA PHE A 3 59.78 12.86 -27.12
C PHE A 3 58.66 13.79 -26.64
N LYS A 4 57.67 14.06 -27.50
CA LYS A 4 56.40 14.65 -27.07
C LYS A 4 55.72 13.66 -26.12
N ASN A 5 55.32 14.16 -24.96
CA ASN A 5 54.77 13.38 -23.87
C ASN A 5 53.34 12.95 -24.22
N ASP A 6 53.17 11.74 -24.78
CA ASP A 6 51.86 11.19 -25.19
C ASP A 6 50.85 11.10 -24.03
N LEU A 7 51.30 11.20 -22.78
CA LEU A 7 50.46 11.24 -21.59
C LEU A 7 49.62 12.53 -21.48
N GLU A 8 50.13 13.68 -21.94
CA GLU A 8 49.37 14.95 -21.96
C GLU A 8 48.29 14.94 -23.03
N LEU A 9 48.55 14.29 -24.18
CA LEU A 9 47.56 14.15 -25.25
C LEU A 9 46.43 13.20 -24.84
N VAL A 10 46.75 12.07 -24.20
CA VAL A 10 45.74 11.16 -23.62
C VAL A 10 45.00 11.83 -22.46
N GLY A 11 45.67 12.63 -21.63
CA GLY A 11 45.04 13.44 -20.59
C GLY A 11 44.07 14.50 -21.12
N HIS A 12 44.43 15.18 -22.22
CA HIS A 12 43.56 16.15 -22.91
C HIS A 12 42.35 15.50 -23.60
N VAL A 13 42.53 14.29 -24.15
CA VAL A 13 41.45 13.51 -24.77
C VAL A 13 40.52 12.92 -23.70
N ALA A 14 41.04 12.48 -22.56
CA ALA A 14 40.25 11.98 -21.44
C ALA A 14 39.50 13.10 -20.68
N ALA A 15 40.07 14.30 -20.57
CA ALA A 15 39.37 15.47 -19.99
C ALA A 15 38.26 16.03 -20.92
N HIS A 16 38.32 15.72 -22.22
CA HIS A 16 37.27 15.97 -23.21
C HIS A 16 36.28 14.81 -23.38
N SER A 17 36.29 13.81 -22.49
CA SER A 17 35.26 12.76 -22.44
C SER A 17 33.91 13.42 -22.13
N VAL A 18 33.22 13.78 -23.20
CA VAL A 18 31.93 14.43 -23.28
C VAL A 18 30.93 13.72 -22.36
N LEU A 19 30.55 14.35 -21.24
CA LEU A 19 29.32 14.01 -20.54
C LEU A 19 28.17 14.49 -21.42
N SER A 20 27.79 13.70 -22.43
CA SER A 20 26.55 13.92 -23.15
C SER A 20 25.42 13.18 -22.44
N GLY A 21 24.27 13.84 -22.33
CA GLY A 21 23.04 13.20 -21.87
C GLY A 21 22.21 12.79 -23.07
N THR A 22 21.65 11.58 -23.09
CA THR A 22 20.59 11.23 -24.06
C THR A 22 19.24 11.30 -23.37
N TYR A 23 18.24 11.84 -24.07
CA TYR A 23 16.86 11.95 -23.57
C TYR A 23 15.87 11.81 -24.72
N LYS A 24 14.59 11.63 -24.41
CA LYS A 24 13.51 11.64 -25.40
C LYS A 24 12.74 12.96 -25.31
N ASP A 25 12.49 13.59 -26.45
CA ASP A 25 11.64 14.80 -26.53
C ASP A 25 10.14 14.44 -26.36
N SER A 26 9.28 15.47 -26.34
CA SER A 26 7.82 15.32 -26.19
C SER A 26 7.17 14.45 -27.27
N ASP A 27 7.83 14.30 -28.43
CA ASP A 27 7.37 13.51 -29.56
C ASP A 27 7.99 12.10 -29.58
N GLY A 28 8.79 11.77 -28.56
CA GLY A 28 9.40 10.45 -28.37
C GLY A 28 10.72 10.25 -29.14
N ASN A 29 11.26 11.29 -29.78
CA ASN A 29 12.53 11.19 -30.50
C ASN A 29 13.70 11.27 -29.54
N VAL A 30 14.72 10.45 -29.77
CA VAL A 30 15.96 10.51 -28.98
C VAL A 30 16.78 11.74 -29.39
N LYS A 31 17.12 12.56 -28.41
CA LYS A 31 17.95 13.76 -28.52
C LYS A 31 19.20 13.59 -27.67
N VAL A 32 20.27 14.27 -28.07
CA VAL A 32 21.55 14.27 -27.37
C VAL A 32 21.82 15.68 -26.86
N LEU A 33 22.03 15.81 -25.56
CA LEU A 33 22.52 17.02 -24.93
C LEU A 33 24.04 17.02 -25.02
N LEU A 34 24.59 18.01 -25.70
CA LEU A 34 26.02 18.21 -25.79
C LEU A 34 26.47 19.26 -24.78
N PRO A 35 27.69 19.16 -24.23
CA PRO A 35 28.26 20.20 -23.41
C PRO A 35 28.39 21.52 -24.19
N THR A 36 28.15 22.63 -23.50
CA THR A 36 28.35 23.98 -24.04
C THR A 36 29.29 24.81 -23.15
N GLY A 37 29.94 25.81 -23.75
CA GLY A 37 30.89 26.69 -23.07
C GLY A 37 32.26 26.06 -22.78
N SER A 38 33.14 26.83 -22.14
CA SER A 38 34.52 26.43 -21.82
C SER A 38 34.64 25.46 -20.63
N GLY A 39 33.52 25.10 -20.00
CA GLY A 39 33.47 24.27 -18.78
C GLY A 39 32.88 22.87 -18.94
N SER A 40 32.63 22.41 -20.17
CA SER A 40 32.01 21.10 -20.44
C SER A 40 30.68 20.86 -19.68
N SER A 41 29.93 21.94 -19.40
CA SER A 41 28.64 21.89 -18.71
C SER A 41 27.51 21.54 -19.69
N LEU A 42 26.57 20.72 -19.24
CA LEU A 42 25.35 20.42 -20.00
C LEU A 42 24.36 21.59 -19.96
N ASP A 43 23.95 22.08 -21.12
CA ASP A 43 22.90 23.11 -21.23
C ASP A 43 21.50 22.49 -21.10
N LEU A 44 21.00 22.46 -19.87
CA LEU A 44 19.69 21.90 -19.53
C LEU A 44 18.52 22.78 -19.98
N GLU A 45 18.75 23.98 -20.52
CA GLU A 45 17.68 24.85 -21.01
C GLU A 45 17.06 24.31 -22.30
N GLN A 46 17.88 23.68 -23.16
CA GLN A 46 17.38 22.99 -24.35
C GLN A 46 16.60 21.72 -23.98
N PHE A 47 17.08 20.95 -22.99
CA PHE A 47 16.34 19.82 -22.42
C PHE A 47 14.95 20.25 -21.92
N ARG A 48 14.88 21.36 -21.18
CA ARG A 48 13.63 21.91 -20.66
C ARG A 48 12.67 22.30 -21.78
N LYS A 49 13.15 22.88 -22.88
CA LYS A 49 12.31 23.24 -24.04
C LYS A 49 11.83 22.01 -24.82
N ASP A 50 12.72 21.04 -25.03
CA ASP A 50 12.46 19.85 -25.85
C ASP A 50 11.58 18.81 -25.13
N THR A 51 11.60 18.80 -23.79
CA THR A 51 10.67 18.00 -22.97
C THR A 51 9.33 18.70 -22.70
N ASN A 52 9.26 20.01 -22.98
CA ASN A 52 8.08 20.86 -22.86
C ASN A 52 7.22 20.57 -21.60
N PRO A 53 7.78 20.68 -20.38
CA PRO A 53 6.97 20.59 -19.17
C PRO A 53 6.01 21.76 -19.19
N THR A 54 4.72 21.48 -19.37
CA THR A 54 3.73 22.54 -19.45
C THR A 54 3.51 23.10 -18.05
N ALA A 55 3.11 24.38 -17.93
CA ALA A 55 2.66 24.92 -16.63
C ALA A 55 1.44 24.14 -16.07
N ALA A 56 0.80 23.29 -16.88
CA ALA A 56 -0.22 22.34 -16.48
C ALA A 56 0.34 21.07 -15.80
N ASP A 57 1.66 20.81 -15.87
CA ASP A 57 2.34 19.71 -15.17
C ASP A 57 2.81 20.10 -13.75
N THR A 58 2.66 21.36 -13.36
CA THR A 58 3.06 21.87 -12.02
C THR A 58 1.91 22.43 -11.20
N ASN A 59 0.70 22.55 -11.77
CA ASN A 59 -0.48 23.00 -11.05
C ASN A 59 -1.72 22.27 -11.56
N PRO A 60 -2.27 21.31 -10.79
CA PRO A 60 -3.59 20.79 -11.07
C PRO A 60 -4.66 21.91 -11.03
N PRO A 61 -5.78 21.75 -11.75
CA PRO A 61 -6.82 22.77 -11.84
C PRO A 61 -7.37 23.17 -10.45
N VAL A 62 -7.76 24.44 -10.34
CA VAL A 62 -8.19 25.14 -9.12
C VAL A 62 -9.11 24.31 -8.20
N GLY A 63 -8.64 24.08 -6.97
CA GLY A 63 -9.38 23.46 -5.88
C GLY A 63 -8.49 22.47 -5.12
N ALA A 64 -7.82 22.96 -4.07
CA ALA A 64 -6.68 22.33 -3.38
C ALA A 64 -5.38 22.29 -4.19
N ASP A 65 -4.29 22.74 -3.58
CA ASP A 65 -2.92 22.55 -4.06
C ASP A 65 -2.60 21.04 -3.96
N ILE A 66 -2.92 20.29 -5.02
CA ILE A 66 -2.73 18.83 -5.09
C ILE A 66 -1.26 18.57 -5.45
N TYR A 67 -0.61 17.67 -4.71
CA TYR A 67 0.76 17.25 -5.01
C TYR A 67 0.74 15.97 -5.86
N PRO A 68 1.19 16.02 -7.13
CA PRO A 68 1.10 14.88 -8.05
C PRO A 68 2.26 13.88 -7.92
N GLY A 69 3.11 13.99 -6.88
CA GLY A 69 4.33 13.19 -6.74
C GLY A 69 4.07 11.69 -6.82
N SER A 70 5.00 10.99 -7.45
CA SER A 70 4.90 9.56 -7.71
C SER A 70 5.25 8.76 -6.47
N LEU A 71 4.28 7.96 -6.01
CA LEU A 71 4.55 6.90 -5.05
C LEU A 71 5.60 5.95 -5.62
N GLU A 72 5.43 5.40 -6.81
CA GLU A 72 6.39 4.46 -7.43
C GLU A 72 7.85 4.94 -7.44
N LYS A 73 8.10 6.25 -7.57
CA LYS A 73 9.46 6.82 -7.60
C LYS A 73 10.03 7.18 -6.22
N GLY A 74 9.28 7.02 -5.13
CA GLY A 74 9.78 7.45 -3.83
C GLY A 74 9.58 8.93 -3.51
N GLU A 75 8.88 9.69 -4.34
CA GLU A 75 8.70 11.14 -4.13
C GLU A 75 7.74 11.46 -2.98
N VAL A 76 6.95 10.47 -2.57
CA VAL A 76 6.09 10.52 -1.39
C VAL A 76 6.65 9.60 -0.31
N GLY A 77 7.04 10.22 0.81
CA GLY A 77 7.56 9.58 2.02
C GLY A 77 6.75 9.93 3.28
N GLY A 78 7.21 9.45 4.43
CA GLY A 78 6.66 9.78 5.76
C GLY A 78 5.14 9.66 5.88
N ARG A 79 4.59 8.45 5.73
CA ARG A 79 3.13 8.22 5.72
C ARG A 79 2.66 7.51 6.99
N TYR A 80 1.75 8.15 7.72
CA TYR A 80 1.08 7.60 8.88
C TYR A 80 -0.41 7.46 8.61
N LEU A 81 -0.99 6.33 9.04
CA LEU A 81 -2.44 6.15 9.00
C LEU A 81 -3.11 7.15 9.95
N LEU A 82 -4.06 7.93 9.43
CA LEU A 82 -4.89 8.84 10.22
C LEU A 82 -6.33 8.35 10.33
N SER A 83 -6.85 7.61 9.35
CA SER A 83 -8.16 6.97 9.41
C SER A 83 -8.25 5.84 8.40
N ASN A 84 -8.94 4.77 8.77
CA ASN A 84 -9.40 3.67 7.90
C ASN A 84 -10.93 3.57 7.86
N THR A 85 -11.63 4.64 8.27
CA THR A 85 -13.09 4.67 8.24
C THR A 85 -13.57 4.85 6.80
N LYS A 86 -14.18 3.81 6.25
CA LYS A 86 -14.80 3.85 4.93
C LYS A 86 -16.02 4.77 4.94
N THR A 87 -16.07 5.70 4.00
CA THR A 87 -17.18 6.66 3.90
C THR A 87 -18.44 6.02 3.32
N ASP A 88 -19.60 6.43 3.82
CA ASP A 88 -20.88 6.14 3.17
C ASP A 88 -21.15 7.20 2.11
N PRO A 89 -21.27 6.83 0.82
CA PRO A 89 -21.45 7.81 -0.26
C PRO A 89 -22.78 8.57 -0.18
N THR A 90 -23.77 8.09 0.60
CA THR A 90 -25.11 8.67 0.68
C THR A 90 -25.23 9.78 1.73
N LYS A 91 -24.23 9.97 2.60
CA LYS A 91 -24.25 10.93 3.70
C LYS A 91 -22.89 11.57 3.91
N VAL A 92 -22.86 12.62 4.73
CA VAL A 92 -21.60 13.18 5.24
C VAL A 92 -21.04 12.21 6.27
N THR A 93 -19.81 11.75 6.07
CA THR A 93 -19.08 10.93 7.03
C THR A 93 -18.12 11.83 7.80
N ASN A 94 -18.31 11.91 9.12
CA ASN A 94 -17.34 12.56 10.01
C ASN A 94 -16.30 11.52 10.44
N ILE A 95 -15.01 11.80 10.20
CA ILE A 95 -13.91 10.96 10.67
C ILE A 95 -13.14 11.67 11.79
N THR A 96 -12.78 10.91 12.82
CA THR A 96 -11.83 11.33 13.85
C THR A 96 -10.47 10.73 13.52
N PHE A 97 -9.41 11.53 13.62
CA PHE A 97 -8.07 11.06 13.31
C PHE A 97 -7.48 10.23 14.46
N LEU A 98 -6.72 9.20 14.10
CA LEU A 98 -6.00 8.31 15.03
C LEU A 98 -4.82 9.00 15.73
N LYS A 99 -4.38 10.16 15.21
CA LYS A 99 -3.27 10.96 15.75
C LYS A 99 -3.66 12.43 15.79
N ASP A 100 -2.97 13.21 16.64
CA ASP A 100 -3.15 14.66 16.63
C ASP A 100 -2.60 15.22 15.31
N VAL A 101 -3.48 15.92 14.59
CA VAL A 101 -3.17 16.58 13.33
C VAL A 101 -2.88 18.07 13.52
N GLY A 102 -2.98 18.58 14.75
CA GLY A 102 -2.85 20.00 15.08
C GLY A 102 -4.09 20.81 14.70
N ASN A 103 -4.13 22.08 15.11
CA ASN A 103 -5.31 22.95 14.94
C ASN A 103 -5.53 23.44 13.50
N LYS A 104 -4.54 23.24 12.62
CA LYS A 104 -4.56 23.67 11.21
C LYS A 104 -3.90 22.64 10.29
N LEU A 105 -4.02 21.34 10.64
CA LEU A 105 -3.27 20.27 9.96
C LEU A 105 -1.75 20.51 9.94
N ASN A 106 -1.19 21.16 10.96
CA ASN A 106 0.23 21.50 11.01
C ASN A 106 1.12 20.38 11.56
N MET A 107 0.56 19.19 11.80
CA MET A 107 1.29 18.00 12.26
C MET A 107 1.22 16.84 11.24
N VAL A 108 0.76 17.10 10.01
CA VAL A 108 0.55 16.06 8.98
C VAL A 108 1.66 16.01 7.92
N GLY A 109 2.79 16.66 8.16
CA GLY A 109 3.84 16.84 7.16
C GLY A 109 3.40 17.84 6.10
N ASP A 110 3.57 17.49 4.82
CA ASP A 110 3.20 18.36 3.70
C ASP A 110 1.70 18.32 3.39
N GLY A 111 0.99 17.27 3.81
CA GLY A 111 -0.45 17.19 3.62
C GLY A 111 -1.08 15.83 3.88
N LEU A 112 -2.24 15.63 3.26
CA LEU A 112 -3.05 14.43 3.39
C LEU A 112 -3.17 13.72 2.05
N GLN A 113 -3.09 12.40 2.09
CA GLN A 113 -3.36 11.51 0.98
C GLN A 113 -4.61 10.67 1.29
N PHE A 114 -5.47 10.51 0.28
CA PHE A 114 -6.76 9.86 0.39
C PHE A 114 -6.83 8.71 -0.62
N ARG A 115 -6.92 7.48 -0.11
CA ARG A 115 -7.24 6.31 -0.95
C ARG A 115 -8.74 6.33 -1.20
N VAL A 116 -9.12 6.30 -2.46
CA VAL A 116 -10.52 6.34 -2.90
C VAL A 116 -10.81 5.18 -3.85
N LEU A 117 -12.05 4.73 -3.82
CA LEU A 117 -12.62 3.87 -4.84
C LEU A 117 -13.85 4.52 -5.45
N LEU A 118 -14.25 4.04 -6.63
CA LEU A 118 -15.44 4.52 -7.30
C LEU A 118 -16.53 3.44 -7.29
N GLN A 119 -17.65 3.76 -6.65
CA GLN A 119 -18.85 2.93 -6.68
C GLN A 119 -19.70 3.33 -7.88
N LYS A 120 -20.00 2.35 -8.72
CA LYS A 120 -20.88 2.46 -9.88
C LYS A 120 -22.24 1.87 -9.54
N THR A 121 -23.31 2.59 -9.86
CA THR A 121 -24.69 2.07 -9.80
C THR A 121 -25.33 2.17 -11.18
N VAL A 122 -25.75 1.04 -11.74
CA VAL A 122 -26.47 0.99 -13.02
C VAL A 122 -27.88 1.56 -12.85
N ILE A 123 -28.37 2.29 -13.84
CA ILE A 123 -29.74 2.80 -13.89
C ILE A 123 -30.37 2.37 -15.22
N THR A 124 -31.55 1.75 -15.14
CA THR A 124 -32.33 1.34 -16.31
C THR A 124 -33.71 1.96 -16.21
N LYS A 125 -34.07 2.85 -17.15
CA LYS A 125 -35.37 3.54 -17.18
C LYS A 125 -35.75 4.16 -15.82
N GLY A 126 -34.79 4.81 -15.17
CA GLY A 126 -34.97 5.46 -13.86
C GLY A 126 -34.91 4.53 -12.64
N VAL A 127 -34.78 3.21 -12.81
CA VAL A 127 -34.66 2.25 -11.70
C VAL A 127 -33.19 1.94 -11.42
N LYS A 128 -32.76 2.13 -10.17
CA LYS A 128 -31.43 1.74 -9.71
C LYS A 128 -31.30 0.21 -9.73
N GLY A 129 -30.24 -0.27 -10.37
CA GLY A 129 -29.90 -1.68 -10.51
C GLY A 129 -28.69 -2.06 -9.67
N ALA A 130 -27.82 -2.91 -10.24
CA ALA A 130 -26.65 -3.43 -9.57
C ALA A 130 -25.66 -2.32 -9.18
N VAL A 131 -25.05 -2.50 -8.01
CA VAL A 131 -23.95 -1.69 -7.49
C VAL A 131 -22.66 -2.49 -7.61
N SER A 132 -21.61 -1.88 -8.13
CA SER A 132 -20.29 -2.48 -8.25
C SER A 132 -19.19 -1.45 -8.02
N THR A 133 -17.95 -1.89 -7.86
CA THR A 133 -16.78 -1.00 -7.90
C THR A 133 -16.27 -0.91 -9.34
N VAL A 134 -15.72 0.24 -9.72
CA VAL A 134 -14.98 0.42 -10.96
C VAL A 134 -13.57 0.91 -10.64
N GLU A 135 -12.56 0.37 -11.33
CA GLU A 135 -11.16 0.75 -11.17
C GLU A 135 -10.95 2.19 -11.63
N LEU A 136 -10.17 2.95 -10.85
CA LEU A 136 -9.78 4.30 -11.22
C LEU A 136 -8.46 4.25 -11.99
N ASN A 137 -8.42 4.90 -13.15
CA ASN A 137 -7.21 5.04 -13.95
C ASN A 137 -6.82 6.53 -14.02
N TYR A 138 -5.73 6.90 -13.38
CA TYR A 138 -5.15 8.24 -13.55
C TYR A 138 -4.39 8.29 -14.86
N ASP A 139 -4.84 9.13 -15.79
CA ASP A 139 -4.12 9.41 -17.03
C ASP A 139 -4.14 10.93 -17.31
N PRO A 140 -3.00 11.63 -17.20
CA PRO A 140 -2.95 13.07 -17.45
C PRO A 140 -3.29 13.43 -18.90
N LYS A 141 -3.08 12.50 -19.85
CA LYS A 141 -3.48 12.65 -21.26
C LYS A 141 -4.94 12.30 -21.50
N ASN A 142 -5.65 11.80 -20.48
CA ASN A 142 -7.09 11.51 -20.49
C ASN A 142 -7.49 10.46 -21.54
N ILE A 143 -6.64 9.46 -21.72
CA ILE A 143 -6.87 8.37 -22.65
C ILE A 143 -7.75 7.32 -21.95
N ALA A 144 -8.89 6.99 -22.57
CA ALA A 144 -9.79 5.99 -22.03
C ALA A 144 -9.08 4.63 -21.93
N LYS A 145 -9.22 3.96 -20.78
CA LYS A 145 -8.76 2.59 -20.55
C LYS A 145 -9.98 1.70 -20.37
N ASN A 146 -10.00 0.56 -21.07
CA ASN A 146 -11.12 -0.37 -21.00
C ASN A 146 -11.37 -0.81 -19.55
N SER A 147 -12.66 -0.89 -19.17
CA SER A 147 -13.14 -1.32 -17.86
C SER A 147 -12.70 -0.45 -16.66
N CYS A 148 -12.15 0.75 -16.92
CA CYS A 148 -11.74 1.69 -15.89
C CYS A 148 -12.49 3.02 -16.05
N PHE A 149 -12.59 3.78 -14.95
CA PHE A 149 -12.94 5.18 -15.00
C PHE A 149 -11.64 6.00 -15.14
N THR A 150 -11.38 6.56 -16.34
CA THR A 150 -10.20 7.41 -16.55
C THR A 150 -10.45 8.83 -16.03
N THR A 151 -9.55 9.32 -15.20
CA THR A 151 -9.53 10.70 -14.67
C THR A 151 -8.15 11.35 -14.85
N LYS A 152 -8.14 12.68 -14.95
CA LYS A 152 -6.94 13.51 -14.88
C LYS A 152 -6.57 13.90 -13.44
N SER A 153 -7.38 13.53 -12.45
CA SER A 153 -7.03 13.75 -11.05
C SER A 153 -6.04 12.69 -10.59
N PRO A 154 -4.91 13.05 -9.98
CA PRO A 154 -3.98 12.09 -9.40
C PRO A 154 -4.68 11.18 -8.39
N ILE A 155 -4.43 9.87 -8.50
CA ILE A 155 -4.90 8.84 -7.58
C ILE A 155 -3.66 8.14 -7.00
N PRO A 156 -3.55 7.97 -5.66
CA PRO A 156 -4.46 8.50 -4.63
C PRO A 156 -4.49 10.04 -4.60
N ILE A 157 -5.61 10.60 -4.13
CA ILE A 157 -5.79 12.06 -4.07
C ILE A 157 -4.85 12.60 -3.00
N THR A 158 -3.97 13.53 -3.34
CA THR A 158 -2.95 14.07 -2.42
C THR A 158 -3.10 15.59 -2.33
N ILE A 159 -3.43 16.12 -1.15
CA ILE A 159 -3.76 17.53 -0.92
C ILE A 159 -2.80 18.12 0.10
N LYS A 160 -2.13 19.24 -0.24
CA LYS A 160 -1.26 19.93 0.71
C LYS A 160 -2.02 20.45 1.93
N ALA A 161 -1.39 20.41 3.10
CA ALA A 161 -1.95 20.91 4.35
C ALA A 161 -2.41 22.38 4.26
N SER A 162 -1.66 23.22 3.54
CA SER A 162 -1.96 24.63 3.30
C SER A 162 -3.27 24.88 2.54
N SER A 163 -3.79 23.88 1.83
CA SER A 163 -5.07 23.95 1.12
C SER A 163 -6.26 23.88 2.07
N PHE A 164 -6.08 23.32 3.25
CA PHE A 164 -7.13 23.19 4.24
C PHE A 164 -7.20 24.45 5.09
N LYS A 165 -8.41 24.96 5.25
CA LYS A 165 -8.75 25.93 6.28
C LYS A 165 -9.87 25.35 7.13
N VAL A 166 -9.85 25.67 8.42
CA VAL A 166 -10.89 25.22 9.36
C VAL A 166 -12.27 25.66 8.84
N ASP A 167 -13.18 24.71 8.77
CA ASP A 167 -14.56 24.84 8.31
C ASP A 167 -14.74 25.32 6.86
N VAL A 168 -13.67 25.27 6.04
CA VAL A 168 -13.73 25.58 4.61
C VAL A 168 -13.66 24.27 3.81
N PRO A 169 -14.65 24.00 2.94
CA PRO A 169 -14.66 22.80 2.12
C PRO A 169 -13.61 22.86 1.01
N VAL A 170 -12.94 21.73 0.81
CA VAL A 170 -12.03 21.45 -0.31
C VAL A 170 -12.68 20.37 -1.16
N THR A 171 -13.00 20.68 -2.42
CA THR A 171 -13.70 19.74 -3.31
C THR A 171 -12.78 19.32 -4.44
N ILE A 172 -12.62 18.00 -4.60
CA ILE A 172 -11.87 17.38 -5.70
C ILE A 172 -12.85 16.72 -6.66
N LYS A 173 -12.77 17.07 -7.94
CA LYS A 173 -13.58 16.46 -9.00
C LYS A 173 -12.74 15.44 -9.76
N LEU A 174 -13.27 14.25 -10.01
CA LEU A 174 -12.60 13.27 -10.87
C LEU A 174 -12.90 13.58 -12.35
N ASP A 175 -12.40 14.73 -12.81
CA ASP A 175 -12.58 15.16 -14.19
C ASP A 175 -11.80 14.24 -15.15
N GLY A 176 -12.40 13.92 -16.29
CA GLY A 176 -11.81 13.03 -17.29
C GLY A 176 -12.84 12.48 -18.28
N VAL A 177 -12.47 11.47 -19.07
CA VAL A 177 -13.39 10.76 -19.97
C VAL A 177 -14.26 9.71 -19.26
N GLY A 178 -14.01 9.44 -17.97
CA GLY A 178 -14.73 8.43 -17.20
C GLY A 178 -14.58 7.04 -17.83
N GLU A 179 -15.65 6.23 -17.81
CA GLU A 179 -15.70 4.93 -18.50
C GLU A 179 -15.90 5.05 -20.03
N ASN A 180 -16.02 6.26 -20.57
CA ASN A 180 -16.21 6.52 -22.01
C ASN A 180 -17.37 5.72 -22.66
N LEU A 181 -18.55 5.71 -22.01
CA LEU A 181 -19.70 4.90 -22.43
C LEU A 181 -20.43 5.41 -23.69
N GLY A 182 -19.95 6.50 -24.31
CA GLY A 182 -20.60 7.11 -25.48
C GLY A 182 -21.96 7.76 -25.20
N LEU A 183 -22.29 7.99 -23.93
CA LEU A 183 -23.55 8.62 -23.51
C LEU A 183 -23.43 10.15 -23.55
N SER A 184 -24.53 10.82 -23.87
CA SER A 184 -24.55 12.24 -24.20
C SER A 184 -24.57 13.18 -22.98
N ASN A 185 -25.04 12.69 -21.83
CA ASN A 185 -25.18 13.50 -20.62
C ASN A 185 -24.25 12.99 -19.51
N ASN A 186 -23.24 13.79 -19.17
CA ASN A 186 -22.16 13.40 -18.26
C ASN A 186 -21.94 14.47 -17.18
N LEU A 187 -21.69 14.02 -15.96
CA LEU A 187 -21.26 14.83 -14.83
C LEU A 187 -20.17 14.10 -14.06
N SER A 188 -19.00 14.73 -13.91
CA SER A 188 -17.90 14.16 -13.12
C SER A 188 -18.33 14.00 -11.65
N PRO A 189 -18.07 12.84 -11.02
CA PRO A 189 -18.24 12.70 -9.59
C PRO A 189 -17.20 13.55 -8.84
N SER A 190 -17.51 13.97 -7.62
CA SER A 190 -16.58 14.75 -6.79
C SER A 190 -16.70 14.40 -5.31
N ILE A 191 -15.66 14.70 -4.55
CA ILE A 191 -15.58 14.46 -3.12
C ILE A 191 -15.16 15.74 -2.42
N THR A 192 -15.84 16.06 -1.33
CA THR A 192 -15.60 17.26 -0.53
C THR A 192 -15.06 16.88 0.83
N PHE A 193 -13.94 17.50 1.22
CA PHE A 193 -13.28 17.35 2.50
C PHE A 193 -13.38 18.67 3.27
N THR A 194 -13.84 18.65 4.52
CA THR A 194 -13.90 19.84 5.37
C THR A 194 -13.21 19.54 6.70
N PHE A 195 -12.06 20.16 6.94
CA PHE A 195 -11.38 20.04 8.23
C PHE A 195 -12.08 20.93 9.27
N LYS A 196 -12.40 20.37 10.43
CA LYS A 196 -13.28 21.00 11.42
C LYS A 196 -12.49 21.53 12.61
N ALA A 197 -13.04 22.52 13.32
CA ALA A 197 -12.38 23.13 14.48
C ALA A 197 -12.08 22.15 15.63
N ASN A 198 -12.88 21.07 15.76
CA ASN A 198 -12.67 19.97 16.71
C ASN A 198 -11.60 18.96 16.24
N LYS A 199 -10.81 19.29 15.21
CA LYS A 199 -9.78 18.44 14.60
C LYS A 199 -10.29 17.17 13.90
N SER A 200 -11.59 17.06 13.62
CA SER A 200 -12.15 16.00 12.76
C SER A 200 -12.17 16.42 11.29
N MET A 201 -12.54 15.51 10.39
CA MET A 201 -12.80 15.83 8.98
C MET A 201 -14.16 15.31 8.53
N ASP A 202 -14.96 16.18 7.93
CA ASP A 202 -16.18 15.78 7.23
C ASP A 202 -15.84 15.44 5.78
N ILE A 203 -16.27 14.26 5.33
CA ILE A 203 -16.07 13.77 3.96
C ILE A 203 -17.44 13.52 3.33
N LYS A 204 -17.68 14.12 2.17
CA LYS A 204 -18.95 14.01 1.45
C LYS A 204 -18.72 13.65 -0.02
N SER A 205 -19.38 12.60 -0.48
CA SER A 205 -19.46 12.27 -1.90
C SER A 205 -20.53 13.14 -2.58
N ASN A 206 -20.23 13.63 -3.77
CA ASN A 206 -21.20 14.27 -4.67
C ASN A 206 -21.27 13.42 -5.94
N GLN A 207 -22.45 12.83 -6.15
CA GLN A 207 -22.68 11.87 -7.22
C GLN A 207 -22.46 12.47 -8.61
N GLY A 208 -21.70 11.75 -9.43
CA GLY A 208 -21.59 11.96 -10.87
C GLY A 208 -22.48 11.00 -11.65
N TYR A 209 -22.58 11.19 -12.96
CA TYR A 209 -23.35 10.29 -13.83
C TYR A 209 -22.85 10.29 -15.27
N SER A 210 -23.20 9.23 -15.99
CA SER A 210 -23.14 9.14 -17.45
C SER A 210 -24.43 8.46 -17.92
N ASN A 211 -25.31 9.19 -18.59
CA ASN A 211 -26.64 8.70 -18.99
C ASN A 211 -27.09 9.28 -20.34
N ASP A 212 -28.18 8.71 -20.87
CA ASP A 212 -28.81 9.09 -22.13
C ASP A 212 -29.53 10.46 -22.12
N GLY A 213 -29.69 11.10 -20.94
CA GLY A 213 -30.37 12.38 -20.79
C GLY A 213 -31.89 12.32 -20.99
N VAL A 214 -32.49 11.13 -21.07
CA VAL A 214 -33.91 10.97 -21.40
C VAL A 214 -34.78 11.25 -20.17
N SER A 215 -35.63 12.27 -20.26
CA SER A 215 -36.47 12.74 -19.15
C SER A 215 -37.58 11.75 -18.72
N SER A 216 -37.99 10.84 -19.60
CA SER A 216 -39.00 9.81 -19.30
C SER A 216 -38.47 8.62 -18.50
N GLY A 217 -37.17 8.59 -18.21
CA GLY A 217 -36.52 7.56 -17.40
C GLY A 217 -35.09 7.34 -17.89
N ILE A 218 -34.14 7.92 -17.16
CA ILE A 218 -32.72 7.87 -17.53
C ILE A 218 -32.21 6.43 -17.59
N THR A 219 -31.38 6.12 -18.59
CA THR A 219 -30.60 4.88 -18.66
C THR A 219 -29.12 5.23 -18.72
N GLY A 220 -28.32 4.56 -17.91
CA GLY A 220 -26.90 4.86 -17.76
C GLY A 220 -26.38 4.41 -16.41
N VAL A 221 -25.50 5.21 -15.83
CA VAL A 221 -24.80 4.88 -14.59
C VAL A 221 -24.61 6.14 -13.74
N THR A 222 -24.55 5.93 -12.43
CA THR A 222 -24.14 6.93 -11.44
C THR A 222 -22.87 6.49 -10.75
N TYR A 223 -22.07 7.47 -10.33
CA TYR A 223 -20.77 7.25 -9.72
C TYR A 223 -20.68 7.99 -8.40
N ASP A 224 -20.31 7.28 -7.36
CA ASP A 224 -20.06 7.83 -6.04
C ASP A 224 -18.64 7.51 -5.60
N ILE A 225 -17.89 8.52 -5.17
CA ILE A 225 -16.54 8.35 -4.64
C ILE A 225 -16.66 7.91 -3.19
N ILE A 226 -15.95 6.85 -2.83
CA ILE A 226 -15.82 6.37 -1.45
C ILE A 226 -14.37 6.54 -1.03
N CYS A 227 -14.14 7.30 0.04
CA CYS A 227 -12.83 7.35 0.68
C CYS A 227 -12.71 6.18 1.66
N GLU A 228 -11.63 5.41 1.53
CA GLU A 228 -11.38 4.23 2.36
C GLU A 228 -10.37 4.53 3.47
N MET A 229 -9.37 5.34 3.14
CA MET A 229 -8.29 5.66 4.07
C MET A 229 -7.81 7.09 3.88
N VAL A 230 -7.34 7.66 4.99
CA VAL A 230 -6.66 8.95 5.04
C VAL A 230 -5.32 8.75 5.74
N ASN A 231 -4.26 9.24 5.11
CA ASN A 231 -2.91 9.21 5.67
C ASN A 231 -2.20 10.55 5.50
N THR A 232 -1.18 10.78 6.31
CA THR A 232 -0.24 11.88 6.09
C THR A 232 0.63 11.60 4.86
N TYR A 233 1.29 12.63 4.35
CA TYR A 233 2.44 12.46 3.48
C TYR A 233 3.48 13.59 3.68
N SER A 234 4.72 13.28 3.34
CA SER A 234 5.79 14.26 3.15
C SER A 234 6.38 14.08 1.75
N ALA A 235 6.59 15.18 1.03
CA ALA A 235 7.23 15.19 -0.26
C ALA A 235 8.76 15.12 -0.08
N GLN A 236 9.42 14.42 -0.98
CA GLN A 236 10.88 14.32 -1.02
C GLN A 236 11.37 14.15 -2.47
N GLU A 237 12.69 14.25 -2.66
CA GLU A 237 13.29 13.89 -3.94
C GLU A 237 13.10 12.41 -4.23
N ALA A 238 13.05 12.05 -5.52
CA ALA A 238 12.89 10.66 -5.93
C ALA A 238 13.98 9.76 -5.30
N VAL A 239 13.57 8.60 -4.79
CA VAL A 239 14.44 7.65 -4.11
C VAL A 239 14.68 6.44 -5.01
N SER A 240 15.91 5.93 -5.03
CA SER A 240 16.23 4.71 -5.76
C SER A 240 15.41 3.53 -5.22
N GLN A 241 14.65 2.87 -6.10
CA GLN A 241 13.81 1.75 -5.72
C GLN A 241 14.61 0.45 -5.66
N LEU A 242 14.35 -0.38 -4.66
CA LEU A 242 14.88 -1.74 -4.59
C LEU A 242 14.28 -2.61 -5.71
N PRO A 243 15.05 -3.55 -6.28
CA PRO A 243 14.53 -4.48 -7.27
C PRO A 243 13.39 -5.34 -6.71
N VAL A 244 12.39 -5.68 -7.52
CA VAL A 244 11.34 -6.65 -7.15
C VAL A 244 11.94 -8.04 -6.87
N GLY A 245 11.43 -8.73 -5.86
CA GLY A 245 11.88 -10.06 -5.43
C GLY A 245 13.15 -10.06 -4.58
N MET A 246 13.68 -8.90 -4.21
CA MET A 246 14.83 -8.79 -3.30
C MET A 246 14.41 -9.21 -1.89
N SER A 247 15.09 -10.22 -1.32
CA SER A 247 14.85 -10.64 0.07
C SER A 247 15.34 -9.57 1.05
N LEU A 248 14.41 -9.11 1.89
CA LEU A 248 14.59 -8.10 2.95
C LEU A 248 14.81 -8.77 4.30
N MET A 249 14.28 -9.97 4.48
CA MET A 249 14.46 -10.85 5.64
C MET A 249 14.33 -12.30 5.18
N SER A 250 15.18 -13.19 5.70
CA SER A 250 15.00 -14.64 5.58
C SER A 250 15.33 -15.33 6.91
N GLY A 251 14.57 -16.39 7.22
CA GLY A 251 14.68 -17.15 8.47
C GLY A 251 13.36 -17.23 9.20
N ASP A 252 13.24 -18.17 10.14
CA ASP A 252 12.02 -18.45 10.90
C ASP A 252 11.90 -17.48 12.10
N VAL A 253 11.19 -16.37 11.93
CA VAL A 253 11.12 -15.26 12.92
C VAL A 253 9.67 -14.99 13.33
N SER A 254 9.44 -14.77 14.63
CA SER A 254 8.14 -14.36 15.20
C SER A 254 8.28 -13.09 16.03
N GLY A 255 7.20 -12.32 16.19
CA GLY A 255 7.24 -11.02 16.85
C GLY A 255 7.80 -9.93 15.93
N ASP A 256 8.84 -9.24 16.38
CA ASP A 256 9.48 -8.13 15.67
C ASP A 256 10.41 -8.64 14.57
N VAL A 257 10.07 -8.33 13.32
CA VAL A 257 10.80 -8.73 12.12
C VAL A 257 11.47 -7.50 11.49
N PRO A 258 12.79 -7.32 11.67
CA PRO A 258 13.51 -6.21 11.04
C PRO A 258 13.71 -6.46 9.55
N LEU A 259 13.43 -5.44 8.74
CA LEU A 259 13.64 -5.47 7.29
C LEU A 259 14.96 -4.78 6.94
N LYS A 260 15.78 -5.45 6.12
CA LYS A 260 17.05 -4.89 5.66
C LYS A 260 16.83 -4.00 4.44
N PHE A 261 17.62 -2.93 4.35
CA PHE A 261 17.68 -2.02 3.19
C PHE A 261 16.42 -1.20 2.91
N VAL A 262 15.36 -1.37 3.70
CA VAL A 262 14.12 -0.58 3.59
C VAL A 262 14.28 0.70 4.39
N ASN A 263 13.86 1.82 3.80
CA ASN A 263 13.81 3.09 4.51
C ASN A 263 12.66 3.08 5.53
N ASP A 264 12.79 3.88 6.59
CA ASP A 264 11.81 3.99 7.68
C ASP A 264 10.37 4.23 7.22
N ASP A 265 10.19 4.88 6.08
CA ASP A 265 8.89 5.22 5.50
C ASP A 265 8.48 4.35 4.32
N TYR A 266 9.23 3.29 4.04
CA TYR A 266 9.01 2.38 2.91
C TYR A 266 9.07 3.05 1.53
N SER A 267 9.69 4.23 1.43
CA SER A 267 9.70 5.01 0.20
C SER A 267 10.52 4.40 -0.95
N ASN A 268 11.38 3.44 -0.64
CA ASN A 268 12.28 2.79 -1.60
C ASN A 268 11.82 1.40 -2.07
N ILE A 269 10.56 1.02 -1.81
CA ILE A 269 9.98 -0.26 -2.25
C ILE A 269 8.59 -0.08 -2.87
N SER A 270 8.19 -1.02 -3.73
CA SER A 270 6.86 -1.06 -4.40
C SER A 270 5.81 -1.87 -3.62
N GLY A 271 6.23 -2.61 -2.62
CA GLY A 271 5.37 -3.45 -1.81
C GLY A 271 6.18 -4.49 -1.05
N LEU A 272 5.50 -5.24 -0.19
CA LEU A 272 6.06 -6.37 0.54
C LEU A 272 5.33 -7.65 0.14
N GLN A 273 6.10 -8.69 -0.13
CA GLN A 273 5.63 -10.06 -0.15
C GLN A 273 6.09 -10.75 1.13
N ILE A 274 5.13 -11.21 1.93
CA ILE A 274 5.38 -11.84 3.23
C ILE A 274 5.03 -13.31 3.11
N THR A 275 6.03 -14.18 3.31
CA THR A 275 5.84 -15.63 3.30
C THR A 275 5.84 -16.14 4.72
N PHE A 276 4.75 -16.80 5.11
CA PHE A 276 4.60 -17.33 6.45
C PHE A 276 5.05 -18.79 6.55
N ASN A 277 5.47 -19.20 7.75
CA ASN A 277 5.74 -20.60 8.02
C ASN A 277 4.41 -21.39 7.99
N PRO A 278 4.26 -22.44 7.16
CA PRO A 278 3.08 -23.29 7.18
C PRO A 278 2.96 -24.11 8.48
N LYS A 279 4.01 -24.10 9.32
CA LYS A 279 4.07 -24.74 10.63
C LYS A 279 4.19 -23.68 11.72
N ILE A 280 3.39 -23.79 12.78
CA ILE A 280 3.50 -22.94 13.96
C ILE A 280 4.31 -23.68 15.03
N MET A 281 5.43 -23.12 15.46
CA MET A 281 6.29 -23.73 16.46
C MET A 281 5.77 -23.44 17.87
N MET A 282 5.86 -24.41 18.77
CA MET A 282 5.57 -24.22 20.19
C MET A 282 6.69 -23.40 20.84
N THR A 283 6.33 -22.24 21.38
CA THR A 283 7.25 -21.26 21.96
C THR A 283 7.25 -21.32 23.49
N GLU A 284 6.12 -21.65 24.12
CA GLU A 284 6.02 -21.73 25.58
C GLU A 284 5.13 -22.91 26.04
N GLY A 285 5.40 -23.41 27.25
CA GLY A 285 4.64 -24.48 27.87
C GLY A 285 4.64 -24.36 29.39
N THR A 286 3.46 -24.43 30.02
CA THR A 286 3.31 -24.42 31.48
C THR A 286 3.03 -25.82 32.00
N GLY A 287 3.86 -26.33 32.92
CA GLY A 287 3.76 -27.68 33.48
C GLY A 287 5.11 -28.41 33.53
N THR A 288 5.26 -29.38 34.44
CA THR A 288 6.49 -30.17 34.62
C THR A 288 6.87 -30.94 33.36
N SER A 289 5.89 -31.44 32.62
CA SER A 289 6.10 -32.10 31.33
C SER A 289 6.41 -31.12 30.21
N ALA A 290 5.77 -29.93 30.20
CA ALA A 290 5.81 -28.96 29.11
C ALA A 290 7.20 -28.33 28.86
N LYS A 291 8.03 -28.19 29.91
CA LYS A 291 9.39 -27.62 29.81
C LYS A 291 10.34 -28.41 28.89
N TYR A 292 10.10 -29.71 28.68
CA TYR A 292 10.97 -30.56 27.85
C TYR A 292 10.68 -30.46 26.33
N TRP A 293 9.61 -29.77 25.93
CA TRP A 293 9.10 -29.79 24.55
C TRP A 293 9.34 -28.49 23.75
N ILE A 294 9.83 -27.43 24.40
CA ILE A 294 10.03 -26.10 23.78
C ILE A 294 10.94 -26.25 22.55
N GLY A 295 10.45 -25.83 21.37
CA GLY A 295 11.17 -25.91 20.09
C GLY A 295 11.12 -27.26 19.35
N ARG A 296 10.45 -28.29 19.87
CA ARG A 296 10.33 -29.62 19.21
C ARG A 296 8.91 -29.96 18.75
N ALA A 297 7.93 -29.19 19.18
CA ALA A 297 6.51 -29.35 18.87
C ALA A 297 6.05 -28.31 17.85
N TYR A 298 5.26 -28.72 16.84
CA TYR A 298 4.63 -27.79 15.90
C TYR A 298 3.20 -28.18 15.51
N LEU A 299 2.42 -27.19 15.09
CA LEU A 299 1.10 -27.35 14.48
C LEU A 299 1.18 -27.09 12.97
N LYS A 300 0.38 -27.77 12.17
CA LYS A 300 0.23 -27.47 10.74
C LYS A 300 -1.13 -26.87 10.48
N PHE A 301 -1.16 -25.72 9.80
CA PHE A 301 -2.42 -25.03 9.50
C PHE A 301 -3.41 -25.88 8.68
N SER A 302 -2.91 -26.62 7.70
CA SER A 302 -3.71 -27.49 6.83
C SER A 302 -4.49 -28.58 7.56
N GLU A 303 -4.05 -28.95 8.77
CA GLU A 303 -4.66 -30.02 9.57
C GLU A 303 -5.54 -29.49 10.70
N MET A 304 -5.49 -28.18 10.97
CA MET A 304 -6.34 -27.49 11.95
C MET A 304 -7.63 -26.95 11.32
N GLY A 305 -7.94 -27.30 10.07
CA GLY A 305 -9.06 -26.73 9.33
C GLY A 305 -8.89 -25.24 9.00
N PHE A 306 -7.66 -24.71 9.07
CA PHE A 306 -7.38 -23.30 8.82
C PHE A 306 -6.78 -23.07 7.43
N THR A 307 -7.31 -22.06 6.73
CA THR A 307 -6.70 -21.53 5.52
C THR A 307 -5.93 -20.27 5.87
N PHE A 308 -4.63 -20.41 6.17
CA PHE A 308 -3.74 -19.26 6.29
C PHE A 308 -3.16 -18.88 4.93
N PRO A 309 -3.10 -17.60 4.54
CA PRO A 309 -2.36 -17.21 3.36
C PRO A 309 -0.90 -17.63 3.53
N LYS A 310 -0.44 -18.56 2.69
CA LYS A 310 0.99 -18.91 2.64
C LYS A 310 1.84 -17.70 2.29
N VAL A 311 1.29 -16.81 1.46
CA VAL A 311 1.91 -15.57 0.99
C VAL A 311 0.88 -14.45 1.10
N LEU A 312 1.29 -13.32 1.67
CA LEU A 312 0.53 -12.07 1.71
C LEU A 312 1.30 -11.00 0.93
N ASN A 313 0.65 -10.41 -0.07
CA ASN A 313 1.18 -9.24 -0.76
C ASN A 313 0.57 -7.98 -0.14
N VAL A 314 1.42 -7.01 0.20
CA VAL A 314 1.03 -5.69 0.67
C VAL A 314 1.55 -4.67 -0.31
N GLU A 315 0.65 -4.02 -1.04
CA GLU A 315 1.01 -2.97 -2.00
C GLU A 315 1.65 -1.78 -1.29
N ARG A 316 2.50 -1.03 -1.98
CA ARG A 316 3.09 0.21 -1.44
C ARG A 316 2.02 1.13 -0.87
N ASP A 317 0.91 1.33 -1.55
CA ASP A 317 -0.18 2.20 -1.08
C ASP A 317 -0.69 1.78 0.30
N ASP A 318 -0.52 0.51 0.64
CA ASP A 318 -0.94 -0.05 1.90
C ASP A 318 0.13 -0.03 3.01
N LEU A 319 1.40 0.23 2.68
CA LEU A 319 2.54 0.33 3.62
C LEU A 319 2.54 1.63 4.44
N LEU A 320 1.56 1.78 5.31
CA LEU A 320 1.41 2.95 6.18
C LEU A 320 1.95 2.65 7.57
N LEU A 321 2.74 3.57 8.12
CA LEU A 321 3.21 3.43 9.50
C LEU A 321 2.04 3.38 10.47
N ASN A 322 2.14 2.45 11.42
CA ASN A 322 1.15 2.09 12.43
C ASN A 322 -0.14 1.49 11.87
N ARG A 323 -0.13 1.00 10.63
CA ARG A 323 -1.25 0.25 10.09
C ARG A 323 -1.21 -1.17 10.63
N GLN A 324 -2.36 -1.61 11.13
CA GLN A 324 -2.65 -3.02 11.38
C GLN A 324 -3.36 -3.59 10.15
N ILE A 325 -2.78 -4.62 9.56
CA ILE A 325 -3.40 -5.43 8.51
C ILE A 325 -3.98 -6.66 9.19
N GLU A 326 -5.31 -6.74 9.22
CA GLU A 326 -6.00 -7.92 9.69
C GLU A 326 -5.83 -9.05 8.68
N ILE A 327 -5.37 -10.21 9.15
CA ILE A 327 -5.25 -11.40 8.32
C ILE A 327 -6.57 -12.17 8.43
N SER A 328 -7.40 -12.08 7.38
CA SER A 328 -8.77 -12.59 7.37
C SER A 328 -8.85 -14.06 7.78
N TYR A 329 -9.56 -14.34 8.87
CA TYR A 329 -9.95 -15.69 9.30
C TYR A 329 -11.40 -15.92 8.86
N ASN A 330 -11.63 -16.51 7.69
CA ASN A 330 -12.94 -17.09 7.38
C ASN A 330 -12.85 -18.60 7.63
N ASP A 331 -13.70 -19.10 8.53
CA ASP A 331 -13.96 -20.50 8.90
C ASP A 331 -13.11 -21.17 9.99
N LEU A 332 -13.17 -20.64 11.23
CA LEU A 332 -12.64 -21.32 12.43
C LEU A 332 -13.58 -22.51 12.66
N THR A 333 -13.33 -23.64 12.00
CA THR A 333 -14.04 -24.88 12.34
C THR A 333 -13.52 -25.38 13.68
N ASP A 334 -14.44 -25.83 14.54
CA ASP A 334 -14.19 -26.35 15.89
C ASP A 334 -12.91 -27.20 15.93
N ALA A 335 -11.81 -26.61 16.41
CA ALA A 335 -10.49 -27.24 16.46
C ALA A 335 -10.45 -28.28 17.60
N THR A 336 -11.30 -29.29 17.49
CA THR A 336 -11.38 -30.44 18.41
C THR A 336 -10.23 -31.43 18.18
N LYS A 337 -9.43 -31.24 17.12
CA LYS A 337 -8.25 -32.05 16.78
C LYS A 337 -7.05 -31.16 16.49
N VAL A 338 -6.13 -31.09 17.44
CA VAL A 338 -4.83 -30.45 17.26
C VAL A 338 -3.77 -31.55 17.20
N HIS A 339 -3.17 -31.75 16.03
CA HIS A 339 -2.04 -32.66 15.87
C HIS A 339 -0.75 -31.92 16.20
N THR A 340 -0.08 -32.34 17.28
CA THR A 340 1.24 -31.82 17.66
C THR A 340 2.32 -32.77 17.17
N TYR A 341 3.24 -32.27 16.36
CA TYR A 341 4.31 -33.08 15.77
C TYR A 341 5.62 -32.88 16.51
N GLN A 342 6.31 -33.98 16.83
CA GLN A 342 7.63 -33.96 17.48
C GLN A 342 8.76 -34.11 16.45
N VAL A 343 9.84 -33.35 16.63
CA VAL A 343 11.09 -33.53 15.87
C VAL A 343 12.15 -34.14 16.80
N ASN A 344 12.60 -35.36 16.48
CA ASN A 344 13.74 -36.01 17.15
C ASN A 344 15.03 -35.69 16.38
N SER A 345 16.08 -35.29 17.11
CA SER A 345 17.34 -34.78 16.56
C SER A 345 18.22 -35.81 15.82
N ASP A 346 17.86 -37.10 15.86
CA ASP A 346 18.81 -38.16 15.51
C ASP A 346 18.49 -38.88 14.20
N ASN A 347 17.43 -38.50 13.47
CA ASN A 347 17.17 -38.93 12.09
C ASN A 347 16.01 -38.13 11.47
N VAL A 348 16.29 -37.39 10.40
CA VAL A 348 15.34 -36.49 9.71
C VAL A 348 14.22 -37.25 8.97
N GLU A 349 14.28 -38.59 8.87
CA GLU A 349 13.32 -39.38 8.07
C GLU A 349 12.34 -40.26 8.86
N ASN A 350 12.37 -40.27 10.19
CA ASN A 350 11.35 -40.96 10.99
C ASN A 350 10.52 -39.96 11.79
N VAL A 351 9.62 -39.26 11.08
CA VAL A 351 8.44 -38.65 11.70
C VAL A 351 7.61 -39.81 12.25
N LYS A 352 7.86 -40.22 13.49
CA LYS A 352 6.78 -40.81 14.25
C LYS A 352 5.76 -39.69 14.36
N THR A 353 4.68 -39.79 13.60
CA THR A 353 3.37 -39.30 14.05
C THR A 353 3.17 -39.92 15.42
N GLY A 354 3.72 -39.27 16.45
CA GLY A 354 3.15 -39.35 17.77
C GLY A 354 1.80 -38.69 17.61
N ASP A 355 0.85 -39.44 17.08
CA ASP A 355 -0.53 -39.23 17.44
C ASP A 355 -0.48 -39.18 18.96
N ILE A 356 -0.71 -37.99 19.52
CA ILE A 356 -1.44 -37.97 20.78
C ILE A 356 -2.66 -38.81 20.45
N SER A 357 -2.64 -40.06 20.91
CA SER A 357 -3.76 -40.96 20.70
C SER A 357 -5.00 -40.18 21.19
N PRO A 358 -6.12 -40.22 20.46
CA PRO A 358 -7.31 -39.43 20.76
C PRO A 358 -7.96 -39.74 22.12
N SER A 359 -7.30 -40.50 23.00
CA SER A 359 -7.67 -40.67 24.41
C SER A 359 -7.46 -39.43 25.27
N GLU A 360 -6.68 -38.42 24.83
CA GLU A 360 -6.32 -37.24 25.64
C GLU A 360 -6.52 -35.90 24.90
N GLY A 361 -7.64 -35.75 24.20
CA GLY A 361 -7.94 -34.57 23.37
C GLY A 361 -7.81 -33.22 24.09
N PRO A 362 -7.47 -32.13 23.37
CA PRO A 362 -7.49 -30.78 23.93
C PRO A 362 -8.90 -30.42 24.41
N THR A 363 -9.02 -29.86 25.62
CA THR A 363 -10.31 -29.37 26.15
C THR A 363 -10.73 -28.04 25.53
N SER A 364 -9.77 -27.24 25.08
CA SER A 364 -10.02 -25.95 24.44
C SER A 364 -8.80 -25.47 23.66
N VAL A 365 -9.04 -24.99 22.44
CA VAL A 365 -8.11 -24.15 21.70
C VAL A 365 -8.61 -22.72 21.82
N THR A 366 -7.75 -21.82 22.26
CA THR A 366 -8.05 -20.39 22.39
C THR A 366 -7.03 -19.59 21.63
N TYR A 367 -7.44 -18.45 21.09
CA TYR A 367 -6.60 -17.55 20.31
C TYR A 367 -6.34 -16.30 21.13
N SER A 368 -5.09 -15.86 21.16
CA SER A 368 -4.69 -14.69 21.95
C SER A 368 -5.27 -13.37 21.41
N SER A 369 -5.51 -13.30 20.09
CA SER A 369 -6.01 -12.14 19.34
C SER A 369 -6.31 -12.54 17.89
N ASN A 370 -6.96 -11.65 17.12
CA ASN A 370 -6.96 -11.76 15.66
C ASN A 370 -5.52 -11.61 15.15
N PRO A 371 -5.06 -12.44 14.20
CA PRO A 371 -3.74 -12.29 13.61
C PRO A 371 -3.65 -10.95 12.88
N ASN A 372 -2.91 -10.01 13.47
CA ASN A 372 -2.67 -8.70 12.90
C ASN A 372 -1.19 -8.56 12.57
N LEU A 373 -0.91 -8.04 11.39
CA LEU A 373 0.42 -7.57 11.01
C LEU A 373 0.48 -6.06 11.25
N LEU A 374 1.33 -5.63 12.15
CA LEU A 374 1.59 -4.21 12.40
C LEU A 374 2.83 -3.76 11.61
N ILE A 375 2.68 -2.67 10.88
CA ILE A 375 3.75 -2.04 10.09
C ILE A 375 4.34 -0.88 10.90
N GLU A 376 5.63 -0.96 11.23
CA GLU A 376 6.38 0.06 11.96
C GLU A 376 7.69 0.41 11.23
N SER A 377 8.40 1.45 11.64
CA SER A 377 9.58 1.96 10.91
C SER A 377 10.63 0.87 10.62
N GLY A 378 10.69 0.38 9.38
CA GLY A 378 11.59 -0.71 8.98
C GLY A 378 11.34 -2.06 9.69
N LEU A 379 10.17 -2.23 10.32
CA LEU A 379 9.83 -3.37 11.16
C LEU A 379 8.44 -3.89 10.83
N LEU A 380 8.29 -5.21 10.74
CA LEU A 380 6.99 -5.87 10.76
C LEU A 380 6.80 -6.56 12.10
N ASN A 381 5.75 -6.23 12.83
CA ASN A 381 5.39 -6.97 14.03
C ASN A 381 4.25 -7.93 13.72
N ILE A 382 4.47 -9.20 14.06
CA ILE A 382 3.47 -10.26 13.98
C ILE A 382 3.22 -10.84 15.37
N ASP A 383 2.05 -10.55 15.92
CA ASP A 383 1.62 -11.09 17.21
C ASP A 383 0.37 -11.95 17.02
N PHE A 384 0.60 -13.23 16.68
CA PHE A 384 -0.45 -14.24 16.66
C PHE A 384 0.00 -15.47 17.43
N LYS A 385 -0.75 -15.78 18.49
CA LYS A 385 -0.53 -16.97 19.31
C LYS A 385 -1.77 -17.85 19.37
N VAL A 386 -1.56 -19.15 19.14
CA VAL A 386 -2.51 -20.21 19.40
C VAL A 386 -2.19 -20.80 20.77
N ILE A 387 -3.19 -20.82 21.66
CA ILE A 387 -3.05 -21.35 23.01
C ILE A 387 -3.87 -22.64 23.11
N VAL A 388 -3.19 -23.76 23.27
CA VAL A 388 -3.79 -25.09 23.45
C VAL A 388 -3.73 -25.45 24.93
N THR A 389 -4.88 -25.77 25.53
CA THR A 389 -4.93 -26.20 26.94
C THR A 389 -5.19 -27.70 27.03
N SER A 390 -4.34 -28.41 27.78
CA SER A 390 -4.47 -29.85 28.05
C SER A 390 -5.61 -30.13 29.02
N SER A 391 -6.41 -31.14 28.69
CA SER A 391 -7.55 -31.62 29.47
C SER A 391 -7.17 -32.33 30.78
N ILE A 392 -5.96 -32.85 30.86
CA ILE A 392 -5.51 -33.69 31.99
C ILE A 392 -4.68 -32.87 32.98
N THR A 393 -3.80 -32.02 32.46
CA THR A 393 -2.80 -31.31 33.27
C THR A 393 -3.15 -29.84 33.49
N SER A 394 -4.17 -29.32 32.78
CA SER A 394 -4.41 -27.87 32.64
C SER A 394 -3.19 -27.11 32.11
N ALA A 395 -2.20 -27.81 31.55
CA ALA A 395 -1.02 -27.22 30.92
C ALA A 395 -1.44 -26.39 29.72
N LYS A 396 -0.89 -25.18 29.61
CA LYS A 396 -1.05 -24.31 28.44
C LYS A 396 0.19 -24.42 27.57
N TYR A 397 -0.03 -24.62 26.28
CA TYR A 397 0.98 -24.63 25.23
C TYR A 397 0.71 -23.47 24.28
N ILE A 398 1.71 -22.65 24.04
CA ILE A 398 1.62 -21.45 23.20
C ILE A 398 2.40 -21.72 21.92
N TYR A 399 1.74 -21.51 20.79
CA TYR A 399 2.33 -21.62 19.46
C TYR A 399 2.28 -20.26 18.79
N THR A 400 3.42 -19.78 18.31
CA THR A 400 3.53 -18.44 17.70
C THR A 400 3.75 -18.56 16.20
N LEU A 401 2.95 -17.83 15.42
CA LEU A 401 3.14 -17.76 13.98
C LEU A 401 4.45 -17.04 13.65
N SER A 402 5.12 -17.53 12.60
CA SER A 402 6.37 -16.97 12.13
C SER A 402 6.34 -16.67 10.64
N ILE A 403 7.19 -15.72 10.25
CA ILE A 403 7.50 -15.35 8.88
C ILE A 403 8.80 -16.07 8.51
N ILE A 404 8.90 -16.61 7.30
CA ILE A 404 10.11 -17.30 6.80
C ILE A 404 10.88 -16.48 5.77
N ASP A 405 10.20 -15.57 5.06
CA ASP A 405 10.80 -14.64 4.12
C ASP A 405 9.93 -13.38 4.01
N VAL A 406 10.59 -12.23 3.86
CA VAL A 406 9.97 -10.99 3.40
C VAL A 406 10.78 -10.50 2.22
N SER A 407 10.13 -10.25 1.09
CA SER A 407 10.76 -9.73 -0.12
C SER A 407 10.00 -8.53 -0.68
N THR A 408 10.65 -7.77 -1.57
CA THR A 408 10.00 -6.70 -2.33
C THR A 408 9.02 -7.29 -3.35
N TYR A 409 7.85 -6.67 -3.47
CA TYR A 409 6.79 -7.04 -4.40
C TYR A 409 6.66 -6.04 -5.55
#